data_AF-A0A1W6KFX6-F1
#
_entry.id   AF-A0A1W6KFX6-F1
#
_cell.length_a   1.000
_cell.length_b   1.000
_cell.length_c   1.000
_cell.angle_alpha   90.00
_cell.angle_beta   90.00
_cell.angle_gamma   90.00
#
_symmetry.space_group_name_H-M   'P 1'
#
loop_
_entity.id
_entity.type
_entity.pdbx_description
1 polymer ?
#
loop_
_entity_poly.entity_id
_entity_poly.type
_entity_poly.pdbx_seq_one_letter_code
_entity_poly.pdbx_strand_id
1 'polypeptide(L)'
;MTFKPSEYAFLRSQENDEWNANGLGTKENIKRKIAALKESVKQRQDISREDYAKLMGNRKRRIERIAVLRRVLLSQPRLYRVGVDDESFREIFAPLKDDREIHELLDQSQEFLGILDEYVFQHGMSRQEFRKALKKAEGSGSVKDFDISEFGVDWIVWRLEPYVELLANLMGIELEDLTINQAQWIADLSKVESMEYQAESAGVALPHWYLPEPQMTRACQALPSVQTRIHPQI
;
A
#
# COMPACT_ATOMS: atom_id res chain seq x y z
N MET A 1 -11.68 -27.85 -17.49
CA MET A 1 -11.90 -26.64 -16.67
C MET A 1 -10.63 -25.84 -16.68
N THR A 2 -10.61 -24.75 -17.44
CA THR A 2 -9.44 -23.88 -17.57
C THR A 2 -9.59 -22.73 -16.59
N PHE A 3 -8.70 -22.70 -15.60
CA PHE A 3 -8.59 -21.66 -14.59
C PHE A 3 -8.14 -20.36 -15.29
N LYS A 4 -8.90 -19.26 -15.15
CA LYS A 4 -8.53 -17.94 -15.68
C LYS A 4 -8.14 -17.03 -14.50
N PRO A 5 -6.87 -16.61 -14.38
CA PRO A 5 -6.34 -15.88 -13.21
C PRO A 5 -6.86 -14.44 -12.98
N SER A 6 -7.97 -14.00 -13.55
CA SER A 6 -8.26 -12.57 -13.75
C SER A 6 -9.33 -11.94 -12.84
N GLU A 7 -9.70 -12.54 -11.70
CA GLU A 7 -10.92 -12.11 -10.98
C GLU A 7 -10.74 -11.14 -9.82
N TYR A 8 -9.52 -10.70 -9.48
CA TYR A 8 -9.33 -9.69 -8.44
C TYR A 8 -8.21 -8.73 -8.85
N ALA A 9 -8.52 -7.43 -8.96
CA ALA A 9 -7.57 -6.41 -9.39
C ALA A 9 -6.40 -6.28 -8.39
N PHE A 10 -5.20 -6.74 -8.79
CA PHE A 10 -3.99 -6.65 -7.99
C PHE A 10 -2.77 -6.34 -8.90
N LEU A 11 -2.52 -5.05 -9.18
CA LEU A 11 -1.33 -4.66 -9.96
C LEU A 11 -0.05 -4.81 -9.12
N ARG A 12 0.48 -6.03 -9.07
CA ARG A 12 1.88 -6.37 -8.73
C ARG A 12 2.80 -5.97 -9.90
N SER A 13 4.12 -5.96 -9.69
CA SER A 13 5.13 -5.71 -10.74
C SER A 13 4.85 -6.49 -12.04
N GLN A 14 4.42 -7.75 -11.92
CA GLN A 14 4.10 -8.65 -13.02
C GLN A 14 2.97 -8.13 -13.94
N GLU A 15 1.92 -7.51 -13.39
CA GLU A 15 0.85 -6.95 -14.21
C GLU A 15 1.27 -5.61 -14.84
N ASN A 16 2.20 -4.86 -14.24
CA ASN A 16 2.79 -3.68 -14.90
C ASN A 16 3.61 -4.09 -16.14
N ASP A 17 4.36 -5.18 -16.03
CA ASP A 17 5.16 -5.74 -17.13
C ASP A 17 4.29 -6.31 -18.25
N GLU A 18 3.21 -7.03 -17.92
CA GLU A 18 2.22 -7.50 -18.90
C GLU A 18 1.56 -6.35 -19.66
N TRP A 19 1.26 -5.23 -18.99
CA TRP A 19 0.61 -4.09 -19.64
C TRP A 19 1.57 -3.25 -20.48
N ASN A 20 2.81 -3.08 -20.02
CA ASN A 20 3.87 -2.49 -20.83
C ASN A 20 4.14 -3.35 -22.09
N ALA A 21 4.16 -4.68 -21.95
CA ALA A 21 4.31 -5.61 -23.07
C ALA A 21 3.15 -5.53 -24.09
N ASN A 22 1.98 -5.04 -23.67
CA ASN A 22 0.81 -4.80 -24.54
C ASN A 22 0.76 -3.36 -25.11
N GLY A 23 1.82 -2.56 -24.96
CA GLY A 23 1.93 -1.22 -25.57
C GLY A 23 1.15 -0.12 -24.84
N LEU A 24 0.85 -0.31 -23.56
CA LEU A 24 -0.08 0.53 -22.79
C LEU A 24 0.65 1.32 -21.68
N GLY A 25 1.37 2.37 -22.07
CA GLY A 25 2.12 3.27 -21.17
C GLY A 25 1.30 4.14 -20.21
N THR A 26 1.97 4.69 -19.20
CA THR A 26 1.46 5.03 -17.85
C THR A 26 0.49 6.21 -17.69
N LYS A 27 0.32 7.14 -18.65
CA LYS A 27 -0.61 8.29 -18.50
C LYS A 27 -1.99 8.10 -19.14
N GLU A 28 -2.07 7.49 -20.32
CA GLU A 28 -3.35 7.27 -21.03
C GLU A 28 -4.17 6.12 -20.43
N ASN A 29 -3.56 5.27 -19.61
CA ASN A 29 -4.20 4.11 -18.99
C ASN A 29 -4.80 4.34 -17.61
N ILE A 30 -4.59 5.51 -16.99
CA ILE A 30 -5.21 5.83 -15.68
C ILE A 30 -6.74 5.84 -15.81
N LYS A 31 -7.28 6.44 -16.88
CA LYS A 31 -8.74 6.46 -17.12
C LYS A 31 -9.31 5.06 -17.32
N ARG A 32 -8.60 4.18 -18.03
CA ARG A 32 -9.01 2.78 -18.26
C ARG A 32 -8.95 1.96 -16.96
N LYS A 33 -7.92 2.16 -16.14
CA LYS A 33 -7.79 1.51 -14.83
C LYS A 33 -8.89 1.98 -13.87
N ILE A 34 -9.17 3.28 -13.82
CA ILE A 34 -10.31 3.81 -13.05
C ILE A 34 -11.63 3.20 -13.53
N ALA A 35 -11.83 3.06 -14.85
CA ALA A 35 -13.03 2.44 -15.39
C ALA A 35 -13.14 0.95 -14.99
N ALA A 36 -12.04 0.20 -15.08
CA ALA A 36 -11.99 -1.21 -14.69
C ALA A 36 -12.25 -1.40 -13.19
N LEU A 37 -11.70 -0.54 -12.33
CA LEU A 37 -11.98 -0.54 -10.89
C LEU A 37 -13.46 -0.27 -10.60
N LYS A 38 -14.04 0.76 -11.22
CA LYS A 38 -15.47 1.07 -11.08
C LYS A 38 -16.35 -0.11 -11.54
N GLU A 39 -15.98 -0.75 -12.62
CA GLU A 39 -16.70 -1.91 -13.15
C GLU A 39 -16.57 -3.13 -12.22
N SER A 40 -15.37 -3.39 -11.68
CA SER A 40 -15.14 -4.45 -10.71
C SER A 40 -16.01 -4.27 -9.45
N VAL A 41 -16.12 -3.05 -8.90
CA VAL A 41 -17.02 -2.77 -7.76
C VAL A 41 -18.48 -3.07 -8.10
N LYS A 42 -18.93 -2.74 -9.32
CA LYS A 42 -20.29 -3.05 -9.78
C LYS A 42 -20.52 -4.55 -9.92
N GLN A 43 -19.54 -5.30 -10.42
CA GLN A 43 -19.65 -6.74 -10.66
C GLN A 43 -19.68 -7.56 -9.37
N ARG A 44 -19.13 -7.06 -8.27
CA ARG A 44 -19.21 -7.68 -6.94
C ARG A 44 -20.60 -7.59 -6.29
N GLN A 45 -21.68 -7.47 -7.07
CA GLN A 45 -23.03 -7.48 -6.52
C GLN A 45 -23.37 -8.83 -5.89
N ASP A 46 -22.98 -9.94 -6.52
CA ASP A 46 -23.30 -11.30 -6.06
C ASP A 46 -22.13 -12.00 -5.35
N ILE A 47 -21.17 -11.22 -4.83
CA ILE A 47 -20.03 -11.78 -4.09
C ILE A 47 -20.52 -12.55 -2.86
N SER A 48 -19.97 -13.75 -2.64
CA SER A 48 -20.29 -14.56 -1.48
C SER A 48 -19.88 -13.86 -0.18
N ARG A 49 -20.54 -14.17 0.93
CA ARG A 49 -20.18 -13.62 2.25
C ARG A 49 -18.72 -13.93 2.61
N GLU A 50 -18.28 -15.16 2.35
CA GLU A 50 -16.92 -15.61 2.66
C GLU A 50 -15.87 -14.84 1.83
N ASP A 51 -16.11 -14.70 0.53
CA ASP A 51 -15.20 -13.97 -0.35
C ASP A 51 -15.19 -12.48 -0.04
N TYR A 52 -16.33 -11.92 0.35
CA TYR A 52 -16.42 -10.53 0.78
C TYR A 52 -15.64 -10.28 2.07
N ALA A 53 -15.74 -11.17 3.06
CA ALA A 53 -14.94 -11.09 4.29
C ALA A 53 -13.44 -11.20 4.00
N LYS A 54 -13.01 -12.14 3.14
CA LYS A 54 -11.61 -12.25 2.71
C LYS A 54 -11.13 -10.99 2.01
N LEU A 55 -11.94 -10.42 1.11
CA LEU A 55 -11.63 -9.18 0.41
C LEU A 55 -11.47 -8.01 1.38
N MET A 56 -12.38 -7.85 2.35
CA MET A 56 -12.28 -6.79 3.36
C MET A 56 -11.05 -6.95 4.23
N GLY A 57 -10.73 -8.18 4.67
CA GLY A 57 -9.55 -8.44 5.48
C GLY A 57 -8.25 -8.12 4.74
N ASN A 58 -8.19 -8.46 3.45
CA ASN A 58 -7.06 -8.12 2.59
C ASN A 58 -6.92 -6.60 2.41
N ARG A 59 -8.02 -5.90 2.09
CA ARG A 59 -8.04 -4.44 1.95
C ARG A 59 -7.60 -3.74 3.22
N LYS A 60 -8.13 -4.16 4.38
CA LYS A 60 -7.77 -3.62 5.70
C LYS A 60 -6.27 -3.69 5.96
N ARG A 61 -5.69 -4.90 5.82
CA ARG A 61 -4.23 -5.10 5.98
C ARG A 61 -3.41 -4.21 5.05
N ARG A 62 -3.82 -4.08 3.78
CA ARG A 62 -3.12 -3.27 2.77
C ARG A 62 -3.19 -1.78 3.10
N ILE A 63 -4.38 -1.27 3.40
CA ILE A 63 -4.59 0.12 3.81
C ILE A 63 -3.83 0.45 5.09
N GLU A 64 -3.80 -0.44 6.08
CA GLU A 64 -3.03 -0.24 7.31
C GLU A 64 -1.53 -0.10 7.03
N ARG A 65 -0.95 -0.96 6.18
CA ARG A 65 0.46 -0.84 5.76
C ARG A 65 0.73 0.46 5.03
N ILE A 66 -0.12 0.80 4.06
CA ILE A 66 -0.04 2.05 3.31
C ILE A 66 -0.12 3.24 4.26
N ALA A 67 -1.00 3.21 5.27
CA ALA A 67 -1.16 4.29 6.23
C ALA A 67 0.07 4.49 7.11
N VAL A 68 0.72 3.41 7.54
CA VAL A 68 1.98 3.48 8.28
C VAL A 68 3.09 4.08 7.40
N LEU A 69 3.19 3.63 6.16
CA LEU A 69 4.24 4.04 5.22
C LEU A 69 3.94 5.37 4.50
N ARG A 70 2.74 5.93 4.63
CA ARG A 70 2.28 7.12 3.86
C ARG A 70 3.29 8.26 3.88
N ARG A 71 3.85 8.54 5.06
CA ARG A 71 4.79 9.64 5.22
C ARG A 71 6.12 9.36 4.54
N VAL A 72 6.51 8.09 4.37
CA VAL A 72 7.69 7.72 3.57
C VAL A 72 7.37 7.87 2.09
N LEU A 73 6.30 7.22 1.63
CA LEU A 73 5.88 7.16 0.23
C LEU A 73 5.72 8.54 -0.44
N LEU A 74 5.22 9.51 0.32
CA LEU A 74 4.90 10.84 -0.19
C LEU A 74 6.01 11.88 0.05
N SER A 75 7.14 11.48 0.65
CA SER A 75 8.21 12.41 1.02
C SER A 75 9.53 12.00 0.38
N GLN A 76 9.94 12.74 -0.66
CA GLN A 76 11.24 12.55 -1.32
C GLN A 76 12.43 12.48 -0.33
N PRO A 77 12.58 13.38 0.67
CA PRO A 77 13.65 13.27 1.65
C PRO A 77 13.64 11.97 2.47
N ARG A 78 12.45 11.37 2.67
CA ARG A 78 12.30 10.14 3.45
C ARG A 78 12.55 8.90 2.61
N LEU A 79 12.15 8.92 1.33
CA LEU A 79 12.49 7.90 0.34
C LEU A 79 14.01 7.78 0.19
N TYR A 80 14.71 8.91 0.08
CA TYR A 80 16.17 8.92 0.00
C TYR A 80 16.83 8.33 1.23
N ARG A 81 16.30 8.62 2.42
CA ARG A 81 16.81 8.03 3.65
C ARG A 81 16.61 6.52 3.73
N VAL A 82 15.60 5.95 3.10
CA VAL A 82 15.41 4.48 3.08
C VAL A 82 16.10 3.81 1.88
N GLY A 83 16.99 4.52 1.20
CA GLY A 83 17.85 3.97 0.15
C GLY A 83 17.29 4.08 -1.27
N VAL A 84 16.26 4.90 -1.50
CA VAL A 84 15.80 5.21 -2.86
C VAL A 84 16.73 6.24 -3.48
N ASP A 85 17.34 5.95 -4.62
CA ASP A 85 18.20 6.90 -5.32
C ASP A 85 17.40 7.89 -6.20
N ASP A 86 18.14 8.86 -6.76
CA ASP A 86 17.61 9.92 -7.61
C ASP A 86 16.93 9.40 -8.89
N GLU A 87 17.46 8.34 -9.48
CA GLU A 87 16.97 7.72 -10.71
C GLU A 87 15.64 7.01 -10.43
N SER A 88 15.64 6.09 -9.47
CA SER A 88 14.46 5.36 -8.97
C SER A 88 13.35 6.31 -8.54
N PHE A 89 13.69 7.42 -7.88
CA PHE A 89 12.70 8.42 -7.50
C PHE A 89 12.03 9.07 -8.71
N ARG A 90 12.82 9.51 -9.71
CA ARG A 90 12.29 10.18 -10.91
C ARG A 90 11.43 9.25 -11.75
N GLU A 91 11.84 8.00 -11.88
CA GLU A 91 11.14 7.01 -12.69
C GLU A 91 9.87 6.50 -12.03
N ILE A 92 9.92 6.24 -10.73
CA ILE A 92 8.88 5.49 -10.04
C ILE A 92 8.01 6.40 -9.18
N PHE A 93 8.62 7.19 -8.28
CA PHE A 93 7.93 7.91 -7.20
C PHE A 93 7.55 9.35 -7.54
N ALA A 94 8.14 9.97 -8.57
CA ALA A 94 7.84 11.35 -8.95
C ALA A 94 6.35 11.65 -9.17
N PRO A 95 5.51 10.72 -9.67
CA PRO A 95 4.07 10.92 -9.80
C PRO A 95 3.26 10.90 -8.48
N LEU A 96 3.86 10.61 -7.32
CA LEU A 96 3.17 10.51 -6.03
C LEU A 96 3.10 11.83 -5.24
N LYS A 97 3.60 12.94 -5.80
CA LYS A 97 3.86 14.22 -5.10
C LYS A 97 2.64 15.04 -4.62
N ASP A 98 1.40 14.55 -4.75
CA ASP A 98 0.23 15.32 -4.30
C ASP A 98 -0.40 14.71 -3.05
N ASP A 99 -0.16 15.39 -1.93
CA ASP A 99 -0.41 14.93 -0.57
C ASP A 99 -1.90 15.01 -0.19
N ARG A 100 -2.61 16.06 -0.62
CA ARG A 100 -3.91 16.36 0.01
C ARG A 100 -4.99 15.35 -0.35
N GLU A 101 -5.18 15.08 -1.64
CA GLU A 101 -6.23 14.17 -2.09
C GLU A 101 -5.95 12.72 -1.65
N ILE A 102 -4.68 12.31 -1.66
CA ILE A 102 -4.28 10.98 -1.19
C ILE A 102 -4.47 10.85 0.31
N HIS A 103 -4.15 11.88 1.10
CA HIS A 103 -4.38 11.89 2.55
C HIS A 103 -5.87 11.81 2.88
N GLU A 104 -6.68 12.69 2.29
CA GLU A 104 -8.13 12.72 2.55
C GLU A 104 -8.77 11.38 2.17
N LEU A 105 -8.44 10.83 1.00
CA LEU A 105 -9.00 9.55 0.55
C LEU A 105 -8.51 8.38 1.41
N LEU A 106 -7.28 8.43 1.92
CA LEU A 106 -6.72 7.38 2.78
C LEU A 106 -7.42 7.34 4.13
N ASP A 107 -7.60 8.51 4.75
CA ASP A 107 -8.30 8.63 6.02
C ASP A 107 -9.77 8.19 5.86
N GLN A 108 -10.44 8.60 4.77
CA GLN A 108 -11.79 8.13 4.42
C GLN A 108 -11.85 6.61 4.21
N SER A 109 -10.85 6.03 3.54
CA SER A 109 -10.76 4.59 3.31
C SER A 109 -10.57 3.81 4.61
N GLN A 110 -9.79 4.35 5.56
CA GLN A 110 -9.62 3.74 6.88
C GLN A 110 -10.92 3.79 7.70
N GLU A 111 -11.60 4.93 7.73
CA GLU A 111 -12.89 5.07 8.41
C GLU A 111 -13.93 4.10 7.83
N PHE A 112 -14.05 4.07 6.50
CA PHE A 112 -14.96 3.18 5.80
C PHE A 112 -14.69 1.70 6.09
N LEU A 113 -13.42 1.27 6.06
CA LEU A 113 -13.05 -0.10 6.40
C LEU A 113 -13.30 -0.41 7.87
N GLY A 114 -13.16 0.55 8.79
CA GLY A 114 -13.52 0.40 10.19
C GLY A 114 -15.02 0.15 10.39
N ILE A 115 -15.86 0.91 9.68
CA ILE A 115 -17.32 0.69 9.66
C ILE A 115 -17.62 -0.71 9.11
N LEU A 116 -17.07 -1.06 7.96
CA LEU A 116 -17.29 -2.38 7.36
C LEU A 116 -16.79 -3.53 8.21
N ASP A 117 -15.74 -3.34 9.00
CA ASP A 117 -15.19 -4.36 9.88
C ASP A 117 -16.24 -4.85 10.89
N GLU A 118 -16.99 -3.91 11.47
CA GLU A 118 -18.10 -4.18 12.39
C GLU A 118 -19.20 -4.99 11.69
N TYR A 119 -19.70 -4.52 10.55
CA TYR A 119 -20.83 -5.17 9.87
C TYR A 119 -20.48 -6.51 9.22
N VAL A 120 -19.29 -6.64 8.63
CA VAL A 120 -18.89 -7.84 7.89
C VAL A 120 -18.34 -8.90 8.82
N PHE A 121 -17.48 -8.55 9.77
CA PHE A 121 -16.86 -9.55 10.65
C PHE A 121 -17.63 -9.80 11.94
N GLN A 122 -18.22 -8.77 12.56
CA GLN A 122 -18.96 -8.96 13.83
C GLN A 122 -20.40 -9.40 13.57
N HIS A 123 -21.07 -8.81 12.59
CA HIS A 123 -22.47 -9.15 12.26
C HIS A 123 -22.60 -10.16 11.11
N GLY A 124 -21.52 -10.43 10.38
CA GLY A 124 -21.56 -11.44 9.33
C GLY A 124 -22.41 -11.07 8.12
N MET A 125 -22.56 -9.79 7.82
CA MET A 125 -23.37 -9.37 6.68
C MET A 125 -22.62 -9.59 5.37
N SER A 126 -23.31 -10.15 4.38
CA SER A 126 -22.87 -10.08 2.99
C SER A 126 -22.95 -8.65 2.46
N ARG A 127 -22.24 -8.37 1.37
CA ARG A 127 -22.30 -7.07 0.68
C ARG A 127 -23.73 -6.70 0.29
N GLN A 128 -24.53 -7.66 -0.19
CA GLN A 128 -25.93 -7.40 -0.57
C GLN A 128 -26.80 -7.05 0.62
N GLU A 129 -26.64 -7.75 1.73
CA GLU A 129 -27.39 -7.49 2.96
C GLU A 129 -27.07 -6.10 3.50
N PHE A 130 -25.78 -5.74 3.54
CA PHE A 130 -25.35 -4.41 3.93
C PHE A 130 -25.93 -3.32 3.02
N ARG A 131 -25.85 -3.48 1.70
CA ARG A 131 -26.45 -2.55 0.73
C ARG A 131 -27.96 -2.40 0.90
N LYS A 132 -28.68 -3.50 1.16
CA LYS A 132 -30.13 -3.48 1.40
C LYS A 132 -30.46 -2.77 2.71
N ALA A 133 -29.70 -3.03 3.77
CA ALA A 133 -29.85 -2.36 5.06
C ALA A 133 -29.62 -0.85 4.93
N LEU A 134 -28.53 -0.45 4.26
CA LEU A 134 -28.18 0.94 4.01
C LEU A 134 -29.25 1.66 3.18
N LYS A 135 -29.73 1.03 2.10
CA LYS A 135 -30.83 1.55 1.29
C LYS A 135 -32.11 1.78 2.10
N LYS A 136 -32.39 0.90 3.07
CA LYS A 136 -33.59 0.98 3.92
C LYS A 136 -33.46 2.05 5.01
N ALA A 137 -32.28 2.20 5.60
CA ALA A 137 -32.03 3.12 6.70
C ALA A 137 -31.86 4.57 6.23
N GLU A 138 -31.14 4.78 5.12
CA GLU A 138 -30.67 6.12 4.71
C GLU A 138 -31.03 6.47 3.26
N GLY A 139 -31.58 5.52 2.50
CA GLY A 139 -32.04 5.73 1.12
C GLY A 139 -30.98 5.41 0.06
N SER A 140 -31.32 5.71 -1.20
CA SER A 140 -30.50 5.35 -2.37
C SER A 140 -29.20 6.15 -2.50
N GLY A 141 -29.10 7.32 -1.85
CA GLY A 141 -27.89 8.15 -1.83
C GLY A 141 -26.73 7.45 -1.14
N SER A 142 -26.96 6.92 0.05
CA SER A 142 -25.95 6.20 0.84
C SER A 142 -25.41 4.95 0.14
N VAL A 143 -26.22 4.27 -0.69
CA VAL A 143 -25.74 3.13 -1.50
C VAL A 143 -24.70 3.57 -2.53
N LYS A 144 -24.88 4.75 -3.13
CA LYS A 144 -23.92 5.31 -4.08
C LYS A 144 -22.64 5.73 -3.35
N ASP A 145 -22.75 6.34 -2.18
CA ASP A 145 -21.60 6.76 -1.39
C ASP A 145 -20.80 5.55 -0.87
N PHE A 146 -21.49 4.46 -0.53
CA PHE A 146 -20.88 3.16 -0.27
C PHE A 146 -20.07 2.64 -1.46
N ASP A 147 -20.65 2.63 -2.67
CA ASP A 147 -19.95 2.21 -3.89
C ASP A 147 -18.72 3.09 -4.19
N ILE A 148 -18.83 4.40 -3.95
CA ILE A 148 -17.72 5.35 -4.10
C ILE A 148 -16.61 5.06 -3.08
N SER A 149 -16.97 4.75 -1.84
CA SER A 149 -16.02 4.45 -0.76
C SER A 149 -15.27 3.13 -1.03
N GLU A 150 -15.97 2.09 -1.49
CA GLU A 150 -15.32 0.83 -1.91
C GLU A 150 -14.36 1.05 -3.09
N PHE A 151 -14.73 1.92 -4.03
CA PHE A 151 -13.84 2.32 -5.12
C PHE A 151 -12.62 3.09 -4.59
N GLY A 152 -12.81 3.99 -3.63
CA GLY A 152 -11.72 4.76 -2.99
C GLY A 152 -10.66 3.86 -2.38
N VAL A 153 -11.10 2.82 -1.64
CA VAL A 153 -10.20 1.80 -1.08
C VAL A 153 -9.41 1.11 -2.19
N ASP A 154 -10.08 0.58 -3.21
CA ASP A 154 -9.41 -0.12 -4.31
C ASP A 154 -8.46 0.79 -5.08
N TRP A 155 -8.81 2.06 -5.24
CA TRP A 155 -7.98 3.05 -5.91
C TRP A 155 -6.70 3.34 -5.14
N ILE A 156 -6.78 3.55 -3.82
CA ILE A 156 -5.58 3.79 -2.99
C ILE A 156 -4.67 2.57 -2.99
N VAL A 157 -5.28 1.41 -2.78
CA VAL A 157 -4.56 0.16 -2.76
C VAL A 157 -3.84 -0.08 -4.08
N TRP A 158 -4.54 0.13 -5.20
CA TRP A 158 -3.94 0.10 -6.53
C TRP A 158 -2.81 1.13 -6.68
N ARG A 159 -3.04 2.35 -6.20
CA ARG A 159 -2.14 3.48 -6.40
C ARG A 159 -0.86 3.37 -5.57
N LEU A 160 -0.93 2.84 -4.35
CA LEU A 160 0.16 2.92 -3.37
C LEU A 160 0.81 1.57 -3.04
N GLU A 161 0.13 0.44 -3.18
CA GLU A 161 0.74 -0.86 -2.86
C GLU A 161 2.00 -1.19 -3.68
N PRO A 162 2.08 -0.91 -4.99
CA PRO A 162 3.30 -1.19 -5.74
C PRO A 162 4.53 -0.50 -5.15
N TYR A 163 4.33 0.67 -4.54
CA TYR A 163 5.40 1.40 -3.88
C TYR A 163 5.75 0.82 -2.51
N VAL A 164 4.76 0.24 -1.82
CA VAL A 164 5.01 -0.56 -0.60
C VAL A 164 5.81 -1.82 -0.94
N GLU A 165 5.48 -2.50 -2.05
CA GLU A 165 6.22 -3.66 -2.57
C GLU A 165 7.69 -3.32 -2.80
N LEU A 166 7.95 -2.20 -3.48
CA LEU A 166 9.31 -1.73 -3.73
C LEU A 166 10.07 -1.43 -2.43
N LEU A 167 9.42 -0.78 -1.45
CA LEU A 167 10.04 -0.56 -0.14
C LEU A 167 10.31 -1.89 0.60
N ALA A 168 9.42 -2.87 0.50
CA ALA A 168 9.64 -4.20 1.09
C ALA A 168 10.84 -4.90 0.45
N ASN A 169 10.93 -4.86 -0.88
CA ASN A 169 12.04 -5.45 -1.65
C ASN A 169 13.39 -4.79 -1.29
N LEU A 170 13.43 -3.47 -1.10
CA LEU A 170 14.63 -2.77 -0.63
C LEU A 170 15.09 -3.25 0.75
N MET A 171 14.15 -3.73 1.57
CA MET A 171 14.41 -4.33 2.88
C MET A 171 14.60 -5.85 2.80
N GLY A 172 14.60 -6.46 1.61
CA GLY A 172 14.77 -7.89 1.42
C GLY A 172 13.60 -8.72 1.95
N ILE A 173 12.38 -8.18 1.89
CA ILE A 173 11.16 -8.81 2.40
C ILE A 173 10.16 -8.92 1.25
N GLU A 174 9.54 -10.09 1.09
CA GLU A 174 8.41 -10.24 0.18
C GLU A 174 7.18 -9.48 0.71
N LEU A 175 6.43 -8.83 -0.18
CA LEU A 175 5.27 -8.02 0.22
C LEU A 175 4.23 -8.79 1.06
N GLU A 176 4.07 -10.09 0.81
CA GLU A 176 3.11 -10.93 1.52
C GLU A 176 3.51 -11.12 3.00
N ASP A 177 4.81 -11.11 3.30
CA ASP A 177 5.38 -11.27 4.64
C ASP A 177 5.56 -9.95 5.39
N LEU A 178 5.47 -8.81 4.70
CA LEU A 178 5.60 -7.50 5.32
C LEU A 178 4.46 -7.24 6.32
N THR A 179 4.78 -7.35 7.62
CA THR A 179 3.87 -7.08 8.74
C THR A 179 3.72 -5.57 9.01
N ILE A 180 2.67 -5.19 9.75
CA ILE A 180 2.48 -3.80 10.21
C ILE A 180 3.67 -3.31 11.06
N ASN A 181 4.20 -4.17 11.93
CA ASN A 181 5.35 -3.83 12.78
C ASN A 181 6.60 -3.56 11.92
N GLN A 182 6.86 -4.37 10.89
CA GLN A 182 7.98 -4.13 9.97
C GLN A 182 7.77 -2.87 9.14
N ALA A 183 6.55 -2.60 8.66
CA ALA A 183 6.23 -1.33 8.00
C ALA A 183 6.50 -0.12 8.92
N GLN A 184 6.20 -0.24 10.22
CA GLN A 184 6.48 0.80 11.21
C GLN A 184 7.99 1.02 11.38
N TRP A 185 8.79 -0.06 11.39
CA TRP A 185 10.25 0.05 11.43
C TRP A 185 10.82 0.76 10.20
N ILE A 186 10.32 0.47 8.99
CA ILE A 186 10.68 1.21 7.77
C ILE A 186 10.34 2.70 7.91
N ALA A 187 9.16 3.01 8.44
CA ALA A 187 8.74 4.39 8.68
C ALA A 187 9.64 5.11 9.70
N ASP A 188 10.14 4.40 10.71
CA ASP A 188 11.04 4.96 11.71
C ASP A 188 12.47 5.15 11.18
N LEU A 189 12.97 4.22 10.35
CA LEU A 189 14.24 4.37 9.62
C LEU A 189 14.26 5.66 8.79
N SER A 190 13.14 6.00 8.12
CA SER A 190 13.05 7.22 7.33
C SER A 190 13.20 8.53 8.13
N LYS A 191 13.08 8.47 9.46
CA LYS A 191 13.19 9.64 10.35
C LYS A 191 14.62 9.88 10.83
N VAL A 192 15.54 8.95 10.59
CA VAL A 192 16.95 9.08 10.98
C VAL A 192 17.55 10.37 10.39
N GLU A 193 18.19 11.17 11.24
CA GLU A 193 18.67 12.51 10.89
C GLU A 193 20.12 12.53 10.39
N SER A 194 20.97 11.61 10.87
CA SER A 194 22.35 11.46 10.40
C SER A 194 22.49 10.21 9.52
N MET A 195 23.06 10.38 8.34
CA MET A 195 23.45 9.31 7.43
C MET A 195 24.89 9.60 7.02
N GLU A 196 25.82 8.69 7.29
CA GLU A 196 27.20 8.82 6.81
C GLU A 196 27.45 7.78 5.72
N TYR A 197 28.12 8.21 4.65
CA TYR A 197 28.61 7.30 3.63
C TYR A 197 29.96 6.77 4.10
N GLN A 198 29.99 5.50 4.48
CA GLN A 198 31.23 4.85 4.88
C GLN A 198 31.75 3.99 3.73
N ALA A 199 33.02 4.20 3.38
CA ALA A 199 33.68 3.38 2.37
C ALA A 199 34.06 2.04 2.99
N GLU A 200 33.45 0.95 2.54
CA GLU A 200 33.78 -0.40 3.03
C GLU A 200 35.19 -0.84 2.56
N SER A 201 35.64 -0.34 1.40
CA SER A 201 37.03 -0.35 0.89
C SER A 201 37.06 0.23 -0.54
N ALA A 202 38.28 0.42 -1.09
CA ALA A 202 38.64 0.92 -2.44
C ALA A 202 37.49 1.24 -3.43
N GLY A 203 36.73 2.31 -3.14
CA GLY A 203 35.80 2.92 -4.09
C GLY A 203 34.31 2.66 -3.88
N VAL A 204 33.89 1.85 -2.90
CA VAL A 204 32.45 1.66 -2.60
C VAL A 204 32.09 2.32 -1.28
N ALA A 205 31.39 3.45 -1.35
CA ALA A 205 30.80 4.12 -0.19
C ALA A 205 29.32 3.73 -0.09
N LEU A 206 28.95 3.05 1.00
CA LEU A 206 27.57 2.64 1.25
C LEU A 206 26.93 3.57 2.31
N PRO A 207 25.66 3.94 2.13
CA PRO A 207 24.95 4.75 3.12
C PRO A 207 24.73 3.92 4.38
N HIS A 208 25.14 4.47 5.52
CA HIS A 208 24.86 3.89 6.84
C HIS A 208 23.94 4.82 7.63
N TRP A 209 22.88 4.25 8.21
CA TRP A 209 21.93 4.96 9.05
C TRP A 209 22.38 4.96 10.50
N TYR A 210 22.05 6.01 11.23
CA TYR A 210 22.27 6.08 12.67
C TYR A 210 20.95 5.96 13.42
N LEU A 211 20.78 4.88 14.18
CA LEU A 211 19.63 4.71 15.06
C LEU A 211 20.09 4.66 16.52
N PRO A 212 19.44 5.41 17.43
CA PRO A 212 19.72 5.28 18.85
C PRO A 212 19.29 3.89 19.35
N GLU A 213 19.96 3.41 20.40
CA GLU A 213 19.46 2.27 21.16
C GLU A 213 18.30 2.72 22.07
N PRO A 214 17.26 1.87 22.27
CA PRO A 214 17.10 0.48 21.86
C PRO A 214 16.49 0.28 20.45
N GLN A 215 16.24 1.35 19.70
CA GLN A 215 15.54 1.27 18.41
C GLN A 215 16.36 0.54 17.36
N MET A 216 17.68 0.72 17.35
CA MET A 216 18.60 -0.04 16.48
C MET A 216 18.46 -1.55 16.71
N THR A 217 18.62 -2.02 17.96
CA THR A 217 18.51 -3.45 18.28
C THR A 217 17.17 -4.02 17.82
N ARG A 218 16.07 -3.31 18.05
CA ARG A 218 14.73 -3.76 17.64
C ARG A 218 14.54 -3.75 16.11
N ALA A 219 15.06 -2.75 15.42
CA ALA A 219 15.02 -2.68 13.96
C ALA A 219 15.80 -3.83 13.32
N CYS A 220 17.00 -4.14 13.82
CA CYS A 220 17.80 -5.28 13.34
C CYS A 220 17.13 -6.63 13.62
N GLN A 221 16.43 -6.79 14.76
CA GLN A 221 15.66 -7.99 15.05
C GLN A 221 14.47 -8.17 14.09
N ALA A 222 13.78 -7.08 13.74
CA ALA A 222 12.61 -7.12 12.87
C ALA A 222 12.96 -7.19 11.38
N LEU A 223 14.11 -6.60 11.00
CA LEU A 223 14.61 -6.46 9.63
C LEU A 223 16.09 -6.86 9.60
N PRO A 224 16.45 -8.16 9.55
CA PRO A 224 17.86 -8.59 9.64
C PRO A 224 18.76 -8.00 8.54
N SER A 225 18.21 -7.73 7.35
CA SER A 225 18.90 -7.05 6.23
C SER A 225 19.38 -5.63 6.55
N VAL A 226 18.82 -5.01 7.59
CA VAL A 226 19.16 -3.66 8.04
C VAL A 226 20.40 -3.67 8.93
N GLN A 227 20.78 -4.81 9.52
CA GLN A 227 21.98 -4.92 10.37
C GLN A 227 23.26 -4.52 9.64
N THR A 228 23.34 -4.74 8.32
CA THR A 228 24.49 -4.34 7.50
C THR A 228 24.45 -2.88 7.06
N ARG A 229 23.38 -2.14 7.39
CA ARG A 229 23.11 -0.78 6.91
C ARG A 229 22.98 0.25 8.03
N ILE A 230 22.94 -0.15 9.31
CA ILE A 230 22.89 0.77 10.45
C ILE A 230 24.22 0.73 11.20
N HIS A 231 24.73 1.91 11.57
CA HIS A 231 25.77 2.07 12.58
C HIS A 231 25.21 2.55 13.93
N PRO A 232 25.75 2.07 15.06
CA PRO A 232 25.44 2.63 16.37
C PRO A 232 25.90 4.09 16.45
N GLN A 233 25.04 4.97 16.99
CA GLN A 233 25.51 6.25 17.50
C GLN A 233 26.32 6.00 18.78
N ILE A 234 27.57 6.49 18.80
CA ILE A 234 28.45 6.50 19.97
C ILE A 234 27.94 7.52 20.99
#